data_AF-A0A1H4B223-F1
#
_entry.id   AF-A0A1H4B223-F1
#
_cell.length_a   1.000
_cell.length_b   1.000
_cell.length_c   1.000
_cell.angle_alpha   90.00
_cell.angle_beta   90.00
_cell.angle_gamma   90.00
#
_symmetry.space_group_name_H-M   'P 1'
#
loop_
_entity.id
_entity.type
_entity.pdbx_description
1 polymer ?
#
loop_
_entity_poly.entity_id
_entity_poly.type
_entity_poly.pdbx_seq_one_letter_code
_entity_poly.pdbx_strand_id
1 'polypeptide(L)' 'MGHLLDFTKARNQEIYPLSKTFYGKNPDGREIGFTNYYMTIDGKPFFAISGECHFTRVFENQWEEDLKRQKECTLP' A
#
# COMPACT_ATOMS: atom_id res chain seq x y z
N MET A 1 23.06 23.78 -10.90
CA MET A 1 23.53 22.40 -11.12
C MET A 1 22.31 21.50 -11.18
N GLY A 2 22.09 20.78 -12.29
CA GLY A 2 20.98 19.85 -12.44
C GLY A 2 21.48 18.41 -12.27
N HIS A 3 20.72 17.59 -11.54
CA HIS A 3 20.98 16.16 -11.45
C HIS A 3 20.08 15.45 -12.46
N LEU A 4 20.68 14.69 -13.38
CA LEU A 4 19.96 13.84 -14.32
C LEU A 4 19.91 12.42 -13.76
N LEU A 5 18.70 11.91 -13.52
CA LEU A 5 18.46 10.51 -13.19
C LEU A 5 18.12 9.77 -14.49
N ASP A 6 18.98 8.83 -14.87
CA ASP A 6 18.80 7.96 -16.04
C ASP A 6 18.23 6.60 -15.60
N PHE A 7 16.97 6.35 -15.97
CA PHE A 7 16.26 5.11 -15.69
C PHE A 7 16.30 4.10 -16.85
N THR A 8 17.05 4.35 -17.92
CA THR A 8 17.17 3.42 -19.06
C THR A 8 17.82 2.09 -18.67
N LYS A 9 18.54 2.06 -17.54
CA LYS A 9 19.09 0.85 -16.91
C LYS A 9 18.34 0.42 -15.66
N ALA A 10 17.09 0.89 -15.46
CA ALA A 10 16.25 0.43 -14.37
C ALA A 10 16.19 -1.10 -14.40
N ARG A 11 16.47 -1.72 -13.25
CA ARG A 11 16.67 -3.15 -13.12
C ARG A 11 15.42 -3.88 -13.60
N ASN A 12 15.57 -4.76 -14.58
CA ASN A 12 14.47 -5.63 -15.00
C ASN A 12 14.34 -6.72 -13.94
N GLN A 13 13.29 -6.63 -13.12
CA GLN A 13 13.08 -7.51 -11.98
C GLN A 13 11.92 -8.45 -12.29
N GLU A 14 12.16 -9.76 -12.17
CA GLU A 14 11.10 -10.75 -12.30
C GLU A 14 10.15 -10.64 -11.10
N ILE A 15 8.86 -10.43 -11.38
CA ILE A 15 7.82 -10.29 -10.37
C ILE A 15 7.07 -11.61 -10.28
N TYR A 16 6.97 -12.16 -9.07
CA TYR A 16 6.27 -13.40 -8.81
C TYR A 16 5.50 -13.33 -7.48
N PRO A 17 4.37 -14.04 -7.35
CA PRO A 17 3.65 -14.16 -6.08
C PRO A 17 4.51 -14.82 -5.01
N LEU A 18 4.42 -14.32 -3.79
CA LEU A 18 4.98 -15.00 -2.63
C LEU A 18 4.17 -16.27 -2.31
N SER A 19 4.66 -17.06 -1.35
CA SER A 19 4.02 -18.32 -0.96
C SER A 19 2.58 -18.11 -0.47
N LYS A 20 1.82 -19.21 -0.39
CA LYS A 20 0.42 -19.22 0.09
C LYS A 20 0.22 -18.61 1.49
N THR A 21 1.28 -18.43 2.28
CA THR A 21 1.22 -17.76 3.59
C THR A 21 1.15 -16.23 3.48
N PHE A 22 1.47 -15.67 2.31
CA PHE A 22 1.37 -14.24 1.98
C PHE A 22 0.17 -13.96 1.07
N TYR A 23 -0.91 -14.69 1.30
CA TYR A 23 -2.13 -14.64 0.52
C TYR A 23 -3.33 -14.91 1.43
N GLY A 24 -4.43 -14.19 1.24
CA GLY A 24 -5.66 -14.40 1.99
C GLY A 24 -6.89 -13.98 1.20
N LYS A 25 -7.99 -14.69 1.43
CA LYS A 25 -9.30 -14.41 0.81
C LYS A 25 -10.35 -14.29 1.90
N ASN A 26 -11.15 -13.24 1.88
CA ASN A 26 -12.27 -13.07 2.81
C ASN A 26 -13.49 -13.92 2.36
N PRO A 27 -14.53 -14.08 3.20
CA PRO A 27 -15.73 -14.85 2.84
C PRO A 27 -16.46 -14.34 1.58
N ASP A 28 -16.38 -13.03 1.31
CA ASP A 28 -16.97 -12.41 0.11
C ASP A 28 -16.15 -12.67 -1.16
N GLY A 29 -15.01 -13.33 -1.01
CA GLY A 29 -14.12 -13.70 -2.09
C GLY A 29 -13.16 -12.60 -2.55
N ARG A 30 -13.01 -11.52 -1.80
CA ARG A 30 -11.93 -10.55 -2.03
C ARG A 30 -10.60 -11.08 -1.55
N GLU A 31 -9.57 -10.74 -2.28
CA GLU A 31 -8.23 -11.28 -2.11
C GLU A 31 -7.21 -10.18 -1.79
N ILE A 32 -6.33 -10.47 -0.84
CA ILE A 32 -5.07 -9.75 -0.64
C ILE A 32 -3.92 -10.73 -0.85
N GLY A 33 -2.98 -10.35 -1.71
CA GLY A 33 -1.76 -11.13 -1.97
C GLY A 33 -0.52 -10.25 -1.91
N PHE A 34 0.65 -10.88 -1.89
CA PHE A 34 1.93 -10.20 -1.98
C PHE A 34 2.81 -10.86 -3.03
N THR A 35 3.58 -10.04 -3.73
CA THR A 35 4.68 -10.44 -4.59
C THR A 35 6.01 -10.11 -3.92
N ASN A 36 7.11 -10.45 -4.57
CA ASN A 36 8.44 -9.99 -4.15
C ASN A 36 8.65 -8.46 -4.29
N TYR A 37 7.65 -7.67 -4.71
CA TYR A 37 7.80 -6.23 -4.96
C TYR A 37 6.63 -5.36 -4.50
N TYR A 38 5.39 -5.81 -4.65
CA TYR A 38 4.18 -5.08 -4.23
C TYR A 38 3.11 -6.03 -3.70
N MET A 39 2.08 -5.46 -3.07
CA MET A 39 0.86 -6.19 -2.73
C MET A 39 -0.16 -6.19 -3.87
N THR A 40 -1.08 -7.13 -3.85
CA THR A 40 -2.19 -7.21 -4.80
C THR A 40 -3.53 -7.15 -4.07
N ILE A 41 -4.48 -6.46 -4.68
CA ILE A 41 -5.90 -6.51 -4.29
C ILE A 41 -6.66 -7.10 -5.47
N ASP A 42 -7.32 -8.25 -5.27
CA ASP A 42 -8.04 -8.98 -6.32
C ASP A 42 -7.16 -9.23 -7.57
N GLY A 43 -5.92 -9.66 -7.34
CA GLY A 43 -4.91 -9.93 -8.38
C GLY A 43 -4.29 -8.69 -9.05
N LYS A 44 -4.72 -7.47 -8.71
CA LYS A 44 -4.20 -6.23 -9.31
C LYS A 44 -3.10 -5.61 -8.44
N PRO A 45 -1.99 -5.09 -9.03
CA PRO A 45 -0.95 -4.40 -8.28
C PRO A 45 -1.51 -3.24 -7.45
N PHE A 46 -1.06 -3.13 -6.20
CA PHE A 46 -1.45 -2.07 -5.28
C PHE A 46 -0.26 -1.64 -4.44
N PHE A 47 -0.02 -0.33 -4.39
CA PHE A 47 1.00 0.29 -3.54
C PHE A 47 0.29 0.98 -2.38
N ALA A 48 0.27 0.34 -1.23
CA ALA A 48 -0.29 0.93 -0.03
C ALA A 48 0.61 2.06 0.46
N ILE A 49 0.09 3.29 0.41
CA ILE A 49 0.64 4.40 1.17
C ILE A 49 -0.20 4.48 2.44
N SER A 50 0.46 4.50 3.61
CA SER A 50 -0.20 4.42 4.90
C SER A 50 0.46 5.37 5.90
N GLY A 51 -0.32 5.86 6.86
CA GLY A 51 0.15 6.61 8.02
C GLY A 51 -0.10 5.85 9.31
N GLU A 52 0.69 6.13 10.34
CA GLU A 52 0.46 5.58 11.68
C GLU A 52 -0.49 6.48 12.46
N CYS A 53 -1.52 5.88 13.08
CA CYS A 53 -2.47 6.58 13.93
C CYS A 53 -2.78 5.74 15.17
N HIS A 54 -2.64 6.33 16.36
CA HIS A 54 -3.04 5.72 17.63
C HIS A 54 -4.35 6.33 18.11
N PHE A 55 -5.46 5.60 17.96
CA PHE A 55 -6.79 6.08 18.38
C PHE A 55 -6.85 6.47 19.86
N THR A 56 -6.04 5.85 20.73
CA THR A 56 -5.96 6.16 22.17
C THR A 56 -5.32 7.52 22.47
N ARG A 57 -4.68 8.15 21.48
CA ARG A 57 -4.03 9.46 21.61
C ARG A 57 -4.83 10.59 20.96
N VAL A 58 -6.00 10.27 20.43
CA VAL A 58 -6.90 11.21 19.75
C VAL A 58 -8.27 11.08 20.40
N PHE A 59 -8.93 12.20 20.71
CA PHE A 59 -10.29 12.14 21.24
C PHE A 59 -11.22 11.52 20.19
N GLU A 60 -12.17 10.69 20.62
CA GLU A 60 -13.08 9.95 19.73
C GLU A 60 -13.79 10.87 18.72
N ASN A 61 -14.19 12.05 19.17
CA ASN A 61 -14.85 13.06 18.33
C ASN A 61 -13.95 13.68 17.24
N GLN A 62 -12.64 13.41 17.26
CA GLN A 62 -11.67 13.90 16.28
C GLN A 62 -11.21 12.80 15.31
N TRP A 63 -11.54 11.53 15.54
CA TRP A 63 -11.05 10.42 14.71
C TRP A 63 -11.42 10.57 13.25
N GLU A 64 -12.64 11.02 12.95
CA GLU A 64 -13.10 11.18 11.57
C GLU A 64 -12.29 12.25 10.82
N GLU A 65 -12.03 13.39 11.47
CA GLU A 65 -11.24 14.48 10.90
C GLU A 65 -9.79 14.04 10.67
N ASP A 66 -9.20 13.33 11.63
CA ASP A 66 -7.83 12.82 11.50
C ASP A 66 -7.70 11.77 10.39
N LEU A 67 -8.66 10.86 10.25
CA LEU A 67 -8.68 9.86 9.18
C LEU A 67 -8.87 10.52 7.80
N LYS A 68 -9.73 11.55 7.69
CA LYS A 68 -9.90 12.31 6.45
C LYS A 68 -8.62 13.00 6.04
N ARG A 69 -7.96 13.69 6.97
CA ARG A 69 -6.66 14.34 6.73
C ARG A 69 -5.61 13.34 6.24
N GLN A 70 -5.52 12.16 6.85
CA GLN A 70 -4.58 11.12 6.40
C GLN A 70 -4.89 10.64 4.99
N LYS A 71 -6.18 10.43 4.66
CA LYS A 71 -6.60 10.08 3.32
C LYS A 71 -6.21 11.16 2.31
N GLU A 72 -6.45 12.42 2.61
CA GLU A 72 -6.10 13.56 1.76
C GLU A 72 -4.59 13.68 1.52
N CYS A 73 -3.75 13.49 2.55
CA CYS A 73 -2.29 13.50 2.39
C CYS A 73 -1.75 12.34 1.55
N THR A 74 -2.55 11.29 1.38
CA THR A 74 -2.12 10.02 0.78
C THR A 74 -2.65 9.81 -0.64
N LEU A 75 -3.70 10.54 -1.01
CA LEU A 75 -4.21 10.58 -2.37
C LEU A 75 -3.27 11.46 -3.23
N PRO A 76 -2.78 10.97 -4.39
CA PRO A 76 -2.02 11.78 -5.34
C PRO A 76 -2.89 12.87 -6.00
#